data_AF-A0A093HWJ9-F1
#
_entry.id   AF-A0A093HWJ9-F1
#
_cell.length_a   1.000
_cell.length_b   1.000
_cell.length_c   1.000
_cell.angle_alpha   90.00
_cell.angle_beta   90.00
_cell.angle_gamma   90.00
#
_symmetry.space_group_name_H-M   'P 1'
#
loop_
_entity.id
_entity.type
_entity.pdbx_description
1 polymer ?
#
loop_
_entity_poly.entity_id
_entity_poly.type
_entity_poly.pdbx_seq_one_letter_code
_entity_poly.pdbx_strand_id
1 'polypeptide(L)'
;IQKSYCAPFTTYRNGTPMAPCGAIANSMFNDTIDLFYNLNSSVIQVPVLKTGNSWWTDKNVKFRNPNSYNLSSAFAGTARPPYWHKPVYLLDEEDERNNGYINDDFIIWMRVSAFATFRNLYRRVRRIRQFADGLPAGNYTFHISYNFPVTKFKGRKHVILSTMVWSGGSNPFLGIAYVVSGTAATLTGFVITAIHLKLRKKKTYFQK
;
A
#
# COMPACT_ATOMS: atom_id res chain seq x y z
N ILE A 1 -6.21 30.39 19.29
CA ILE A 1 -6.76 29.34 18.42
C ILE A 1 -5.66 28.31 18.20
N GLN A 2 -5.62 27.23 18.99
CA GLN A 2 -4.71 26.12 18.70
C GLN A 2 -5.07 25.59 17.31
N LYS A 3 -4.17 25.71 16.34
CA LYS A 3 -4.33 25.05 15.04
C LYS A 3 -4.32 23.55 15.31
N SER A 4 -5.52 22.97 15.42
CA SER A 4 -5.66 21.51 15.41
C SER A 4 -5.05 20.98 14.11
N TYR A 5 -4.18 19.99 14.21
CA TYR A 5 -3.52 19.36 13.06
C TYR A 5 -4.51 18.72 12.06
N CYS A 6 -5.78 18.55 12.46
CA CYS A 6 -6.86 18.04 11.61
C CYS A 6 -7.62 19.14 10.85
N ALA A 7 -7.30 20.42 11.01
CA ALA A 7 -7.99 21.50 10.30
C ALA A 7 -7.87 21.35 8.78
N PRO A 8 -8.93 21.63 7.98
CA PRO A 8 -10.23 22.16 8.39
C PRO A 8 -11.26 21.08 8.80
N PHE A 9 -10.93 19.79 8.70
CA PHE A 9 -11.85 18.67 8.94
C PHE A 9 -11.83 18.22 10.40
N THR A 10 -12.07 19.15 11.33
CA THR A 10 -12.13 18.86 12.78
C THR A 10 -13.57 18.71 13.25
N THR A 11 -14.42 19.64 12.85
CA THR A 11 -15.79 19.79 13.33
C THR A 11 -16.66 20.31 12.19
N TYR A 12 -17.93 19.93 12.19
CA TYR A 12 -18.93 20.55 11.33
C TYR A 12 -19.31 21.94 11.85
N ARG A 13 -20.02 22.73 11.03
CA ARG A 13 -20.48 24.09 11.39
C ARG A 13 -21.39 24.10 12.63
N ASN A 14 -22.09 23.00 12.88
CA ASN A 14 -22.95 22.80 14.06
C ASN A 14 -22.19 22.41 15.34
N GLY A 15 -20.85 22.32 15.29
CA GLY A 15 -20.01 21.94 16.42
C GLY A 15 -19.76 20.43 16.58
N THR A 16 -20.41 19.56 15.79
CA THR A 16 -20.21 18.11 15.88
C THR A 16 -18.80 17.72 15.43
N PRO A 17 -18.01 16.99 16.25
CA PRO A 17 -16.68 16.54 15.87
C PRO A 17 -16.71 15.47 14.77
N MET A 18 -15.76 15.54 13.85
CA MET A 18 -15.58 14.55 12.79
C MET A 18 -14.74 13.36 13.28
N ALA A 19 -15.23 12.14 13.06
CA ALA A 19 -14.52 10.91 13.38
C ALA A 19 -14.52 9.97 12.16
N PRO A 20 -13.36 9.73 11.52
CA PRO A 20 -12.03 10.32 11.78
C PRO A 20 -11.92 11.80 11.35
N CYS A 21 -11.00 12.56 11.96
CA CYS A 21 -10.71 13.95 11.56
C CYS A 21 -9.58 14.03 10.52
N GLY A 22 -9.51 15.15 9.80
CA GLY A 22 -8.40 15.49 8.91
C GLY A 22 -8.61 15.16 7.43
N ALA A 23 -7.83 15.84 6.58
CA ALA A 23 -7.96 15.75 5.13
C ALA A 23 -7.62 14.35 4.59
N ILE A 24 -6.60 13.70 5.15
CA ILE A 24 -6.15 12.36 4.74
C ILE A 24 -7.29 11.35 4.88
N ALA A 25 -7.94 11.33 6.04
CA ALA A 25 -9.05 10.42 6.30
C ALA A 25 -10.28 10.78 5.46
N ASN A 26 -10.62 12.07 5.35
CA ASN A 26 -11.75 12.51 4.55
C ASN A 26 -11.61 12.14 3.06
N SER A 27 -10.40 12.12 2.52
CA SER A 27 -10.12 11.73 1.13
C SER A 27 -9.86 10.23 0.95
N MET A 28 -10.45 9.37 1.78
CA MET A 28 -10.28 7.91 1.68
C MET A 28 -10.76 7.36 0.34
N PHE A 29 -9.96 6.48 -0.26
CA PHE A 29 -10.32 5.75 -1.47
C PHE A 29 -11.52 4.83 -1.23
N ASN A 30 -12.53 4.89 -2.09
CA ASN A 30 -13.81 4.21 -1.92
C ASN A 30 -14.34 3.51 -3.18
N ASP A 31 -13.52 3.33 -4.23
CA ASP A 31 -13.92 2.46 -5.33
C ASP A 31 -13.95 0.99 -4.87
N THR A 32 -14.80 0.20 -5.51
CA THR A 32 -14.85 -1.26 -5.33
C THR A 32 -14.29 -1.93 -6.56
N ILE A 33 -13.32 -2.83 -6.41
CA ILE A 33 -12.63 -3.49 -7.53
C ILE A 33 -12.78 -5.00 -7.39
N ASP A 34 -13.54 -5.59 -8.29
CA ASP A 34 -13.73 -7.03 -8.39
C ASP A 34 -13.04 -7.59 -9.63
N LEU A 35 -12.46 -8.78 -9.47
CA LEU A 35 -11.72 -9.47 -10.54
C LEU A 35 -12.44 -10.77 -10.88
N PHE A 36 -12.66 -10.99 -12.17
CA PHE A 36 -13.31 -12.17 -12.70
C PHE A 36 -12.40 -12.88 -13.70
N TYR A 37 -12.37 -14.20 -13.63
CA TYR A 37 -11.68 -15.09 -14.56
C TYR A 37 -12.67 -15.68 -15.55
N ASN A 38 -12.41 -15.49 -16.85
CA ASN A 38 -13.27 -15.94 -17.92
C ASN A 38 -12.74 -17.27 -18.48
N LEU A 39 -13.47 -18.36 -18.26
CA LEU A 39 -13.10 -19.71 -18.69
C LEU A 39 -14.22 -20.31 -19.55
N ASN A 40 -13.99 -20.45 -20.86
CA ASN A 40 -14.88 -21.17 -21.80
C ASN A 40 -16.38 -20.85 -21.60
N SER A 41 -16.73 -19.55 -21.56
CA SER A 41 -18.09 -19.00 -21.31
C SER A 41 -18.58 -18.98 -19.86
N SER A 42 -17.80 -19.49 -18.89
CA SER A 42 -18.05 -19.31 -17.46
C SER A 42 -17.25 -18.13 -16.91
N VAL A 43 -17.88 -17.35 -16.02
CA VAL A 43 -17.25 -16.22 -15.33
C VAL A 43 -17.10 -16.60 -13.86
N ILE A 44 -15.86 -16.71 -13.39
CA ILE A 44 -15.55 -17.15 -12.03
C ILE A 44 -14.95 -15.97 -11.27
N GLN A 45 -15.59 -15.56 -10.18
CA GLN A 45 -15.04 -14.51 -9.32
C GLN A 45 -13.75 -15.00 -8.68
N VAL A 46 -12.69 -14.21 -8.81
CA VAL A 46 -11.40 -14.51 -8.18
C VAL A 46 -11.54 -14.26 -6.67
N PRO A 47 -11.30 -15.28 -5.82
CA PRO A 47 -11.40 -15.12 -4.39
C PRO A 47 -10.25 -14.24 -3.89
N VAL A 48 -10.57 -13.21 -3.13
CA VAL A 48 -9.62 -12.25 -2.58
C VAL A 48 -9.72 -12.18 -1.06
N LEU A 49 -8.61 -11.83 -0.40
CA LEU A 49 -8.53 -11.57 1.02
C LEU A 49 -8.74 -10.07 1.28
N LYS A 50 -9.80 -9.75 2.02
CA LYS A 50 -10.07 -8.40 2.53
C LYS A 50 -9.22 -8.09 3.77
N THR A 51 -8.98 -9.10 4.60
CA THR A 51 -8.31 -8.95 5.89
C THR A 51 -6.84 -9.39 5.87
N GLY A 52 -6.07 -8.90 6.84
CA GLY A 52 -4.65 -9.23 7.03
C GLY A 52 -3.74 -8.55 6.00
N ASN A 53 -4.17 -7.43 5.44
CA ASN A 53 -3.43 -6.66 4.45
C ASN A 53 -2.62 -5.51 5.06
N SER A 54 -2.99 -5.04 6.25
CA SER A 54 -2.24 -4.01 6.97
C SER A 54 -1.07 -4.60 7.78
N TRP A 55 -0.15 -3.73 8.20
CA TRP A 55 0.97 -4.14 9.04
C TRP A 55 0.51 -4.52 10.43
N TRP A 56 1.11 -5.57 11.00
CA TRP A 56 0.72 -6.07 12.31
C TRP A 56 0.82 -4.99 13.40
N THR A 57 1.86 -4.16 13.39
CA THR A 57 2.04 -3.07 14.36
C THR A 57 1.00 -1.97 14.18
N ASP A 58 0.64 -1.65 12.94
CA ASP A 58 -0.41 -0.67 12.67
C ASP A 58 -1.75 -1.18 13.24
N LYS A 59 -2.10 -2.44 12.96
CA LYS A 59 -3.38 -3.02 13.38
C LYS A 59 -3.48 -3.30 14.89
N ASN A 60 -2.41 -3.75 15.54
CA ASN A 60 -2.45 -4.24 16.92
C ASN A 60 -1.91 -3.24 17.96
N VAL A 61 -1.13 -2.24 17.53
CA VAL A 61 -0.49 -1.29 18.45
C VAL A 61 -0.97 0.13 18.19
N LYS A 62 -0.83 0.61 16.96
CA LYS A 62 -1.02 2.03 16.63
C LYS A 62 -2.50 2.43 16.51
N PHE A 63 -3.28 1.68 15.74
CA PHE A 63 -4.70 1.95 15.55
C PHE A 63 -5.51 1.14 16.55
N ARG A 64 -6.44 1.81 17.24
CA ARG A 64 -7.33 1.18 18.22
C ARG A 64 -8.71 1.78 18.14
N ASN A 65 -9.70 0.92 18.28
CA ASN A 65 -11.07 1.36 18.52
C ASN A 65 -11.24 1.83 19.97
N PRO A 66 -12.16 2.76 20.23
CA PRO A 66 -12.57 3.08 21.59
C PRO A 66 -13.13 1.84 22.30
N ASN A 67 -12.79 1.68 23.58
CA ASN A 67 -13.31 0.60 24.41
C ASN A 67 -14.81 0.81 24.63
N SER A 68 -15.64 -0.06 24.04
CA SER A 68 -17.09 -0.01 24.17
C SER A 68 -17.69 -1.38 23.87
N TYR A 69 -18.92 -1.60 24.32
CA TYR A 69 -19.67 -2.81 23.99
C TYR A 69 -20.06 -2.85 22.50
N ASN A 70 -20.52 -1.70 21.97
CA ASN A 70 -20.89 -1.54 20.56
C ASN A 70 -20.17 -0.35 19.93
N LEU A 71 -19.53 -0.56 18.77
CA LEU A 71 -18.82 0.51 18.05
C LEU A 71 -19.71 1.71 17.74
N SER A 72 -20.96 1.50 17.34
CA SER A 72 -21.91 2.59 17.07
C SER A 72 -22.16 3.46 18.31
N SER A 73 -22.17 2.87 19.51
CA SER A 73 -22.32 3.62 20.77
C SER A 73 -21.04 4.39 21.13
N ALA A 74 -19.88 3.82 20.83
CA ALA A 74 -18.58 4.44 21.03
C ALA A 74 -18.39 5.73 20.23
N PHE A 75 -18.96 5.76 19.02
CA PHE A 75 -18.90 6.90 18.12
C PHE A 75 -20.13 7.81 18.23
N ALA A 76 -21.00 7.62 19.24
CA ALA A 76 -22.13 8.50 19.48
C ALA A 76 -21.66 9.95 19.72
N GLY A 77 -22.37 10.92 19.13
CA GLY A 77 -21.99 12.34 19.20
C GLY A 77 -20.86 12.75 18.24
N THR A 78 -20.33 11.82 17.45
CA THR A 78 -19.40 12.13 16.34
C THR A 78 -20.11 11.97 15.00
N ALA A 79 -19.58 12.64 13.98
CA ALA A 79 -20.08 12.54 12.61
C ALA A 79 -19.00 12.00 11.68
N ARG A 80 -19.42 11.26 10.64
CA ARG A 80 -18.51 10.81 9.57
C ARG A 80 -17.92 12.01 8.81
N PRO A 81 -16.76 11.85 8.17
CA PRO A 81 -16.24 12.86 7.24
C PRO A 81 -17.23 13.16 6.10
N PRO A 82 -17.20 14.39 5.53
CA PRO A 82 -18.14 14.79 4.48
C PRO A 82 -18.17 13.87 3.25
N TYR A 83 -17.02 13.39 2.79
CA TYR A 83 -16.92 12.58 1.57
C TYR A 83 -17.10 11.07 1.80
N TRP A 84 -17.38 10.64 3.03
CA TRP A 84 -17.62 9.23 3.32
C TRP A 84 -19.09 8.88 3.08
N HIS A 85 -19.37 7.71 2.49
CA HIS A 85 -20.77 7.24 2.37
C HIS A 85 -21.25 6.56 3.66
N LYS A 86 -20.36 5.81 4.31
CA LYS A 86 -20.61 5.05 5.54
C LYS A 86 -19.78 5.64 6.69
N PRO A 87 -20.25 5.55 7.94
CA PRO A 87 -19.43 5.93 9.09
C PRO A 87 -18.35 4.88 9.37
N VAL A 88 -17.35 5.26 10.18
CA VAL A 88 -16.15 4.44 10.41
C VAL A 88 -16.42 3.07 11.05
N TYR A 89 -17.49 2.94 11.82
CA TYR A 89 -17.88 1.69 12.47
C TYR A 89 -18.66 0.73 11.56
N LEU A 90 -18.95 1.11 10.31
CA LEU A 90 -19.70 0.33 9.31
C LEU A 90 -18.92 0.26 7.98
N LEU A 91 -17.60 0.18 8.03
CA LEU A 91 -16.74 0.10 6.84
C LEU A 91 -16.77 -1.30 6.20
N ASP A 92 -16.92 -2.34 7.01
CA ASP A 92 -17.01 -3.74 6.61
C ASP A 92 -18.32 -4.34 7.13
N GLU A 93 -19.21 -4.75 6.24
CA GLU A 93 -20.49 -5.35 6.61
C GLU A 93 -20.39 -6.87 6.83
N GLU A 94 -19.29 -7.49 6.38
CA GLU A 94 -19.09 -8.94 6.46
C GLU A 94 -18.35 -9.35 7.74
N ASP A 95 -17.43 -8.51 8.23
CA ASP A 95 -16.60 -8.80 9.41
C ASP A 95 -16.55 -7.62 10.38
N GLU A 96 -17.23 -7.76 11.51
CA GLU A 96 -17.22 -6.78 12.60
C GLU A 96 -15.82 -6.53 13.18
N ARG A 97 -14.91 -7.51 13.11
CA ARG A 97 -13.53 -7.38 13.59
C ARG A 97 -12.67 -6.51 12.70
N ASN A 98 -13.15 -6.20 11.49
CA ASN A 98 -12.51 -5.31 10.53
C ASN A 98 -13.22 -3.94 10.45
N ASN A 99 -13.96 -3.54 11.48
CA ASN A 99 -14.62 -2.23 11.56
C ASN A 99 -13.91 -1.22 12.47
N GLY A 100 -14.23 0.06 12.29
CA GLY A 100 -13.64 1.15 13.04
C GLY A 100 -12.27 1.57 12.51
N TYR A 101 -11.44 2.09 13.39
CA TYR A 101 -10.08 2.53 13.06
C TYR A 101 -9.11 1.38 12.78
N ILE A 102 -9.50 0.14 13.09
CA ILE A 102 -8.70 -1.07 12.81
C ILE A 102 -9.01 -1.71 11.44
N ASN A 103 -9.91 -1.10 10.66
CA ASN A 103 -10.21 -1.57 9.30
C ASN A 103 -8.95 -1.55 8.43
N ASP A 104 -8.66 -2.67 7.75
CA ASP A 104 -7.43 -2.82 6.97
C ASP A 104 -7.31 -1.78 5.83
N ASP A 105 -8.39 -1.49 5.11
CA ASP A 105 -8.39 -0.51 4.02
C ASP A 105 -8.15 0.91 4.54
N PHE A 106 -8.78 1.24 5.67
CA PHE A 106 -8.57 2.51 6.35
C PHE A 106 -7.12 2.67 6.81
N ILE A 107 -6.54 1.66 7.47
CA ILE A 107 -5.15 1.68 7.93
C ILE A 107 -4.19 1.87 6.74
N ILE A 108 -4.38 1.11 5.67
CA ILE A 108 -3.54 1.20 4.47
C ILE A 108 -3.61 2.60 3.88
N TRP A 109 -4.80 3.21 3.82
CA TRP A 109 -4.97 4.57 3.32
C TRP A 109 -4.32 5.63 4.22
N MET A 110 -4.45 5.47 5.54
CA MET A 110 -3.87 6.41 6.51
C MET A 110 -2.33 6.38 6.53
N ARG A 111 -1.70 5.35 5.96
CA ARG A 111 -0.26 5.33 5.71
C ARG A 111 0.06 6.18 4.47
N VAL A 112 0.34 7.47 4.72
CA VAL A 112 0.68 8.44 3.68
C VAL A 112 1.91 7.99 2.89
N SER A 113 1.79 7.98 1.57
CA SER A 113 2.89 7.67 0.66
C SER A 113 3.86 8.85 0.51
N ALA A 114 5.14 8.56 0.34
CA ALA A 114 6.18 9.60 0.24
C ALA A 114 6.16 10.38 -1.10
N PHE A 115 5.54 9.81 -2.14
CA PHE A 115 5.52 10.37 -3.49
C PHE A 115 4.09 10.58 -3.99
N ALA A 116 3.90 11.52 -4.93
CA ALA A 116 2.59 11.83 -5.52
C ALA A 116 2.03 10.68 -6.37
N THR A 117 2.90 9.93 -7.05
CA THR A 117 2.54 8.67 -7.70
C THR A 117 2.83 7.52 -6.75
N PHE A 118 1.77 6.90 -6.23
CA PHE A 118 1.89 5.82 -5.26
C PHE A 118 0.95 4.67 -5.61
N ARG A 119 1.19 3.53 -4.96
CA ARG A 119 0.32 2.36 -5.00
C ARG A 119 0.09 1.88 -3.58
N ASN A 120 -1.18 1.61 -3.27
CA ASN A 120 -1.59 1.01 -2.01
C ASN A 120 -2.07 -0.41 -2.28
N LEU A 121 -1.83 -1.31 -1.32
CA LEU A 121 -2.35 -2.67 -1.41
C LEU A 121 -3.88 -2.61 -1.26
N TYR A 122 -4.61 -3.11 -2.25
CA TYR A 122 -6.06 -3.24 -2.15
C TYR A 122 -6.42 -4.64 -1.64
N ARG A 123 -6.10 -5.68 -2.39
CA ARG A 123 -6.44 -7.06 -2.04
C ARG A 123 -5.30 -8.02 -2.36
N ARG A 124 -5.30 -9.17 -1.69
CA ARG A 124 -4.44 -10.31 -2.05
C ARG A 124 -5.30 -11.45 -2.58
N VAL A 125 -4.85 -12.13 -3.63
CA VAL A 125 -5.56 -13.30 -4.17
C VAL A 125 -5.48 -14.43 -3.14
N ARG A 126 -6.63 -15.02 -2.82
CA ARG A 126 -6.71 -16.19 -1.94
C ARG A 126 -6.39 -17.43 -2.78
N ARG A 127 -5.35 -18.17 -2.38
CA ARG A 127 -4.89 -19.36 -3.08
C ARG A 127 -5.76 -20.58 -2.74
N ILE A 128 -6.84 -20.77 -3.49
CA ILE A 128 -7.77 -21.89 -3.33
C ILE A 128 -8.27 -22.39 -4.69
N ARG A 129 -8.60 -23.69 -4.77
CA ARG A 129 -9.16 -24.33 -5.98
C ARG A 129 -8.27 -24.05 -7.21
N GLN A 130 -8.85 -23.59 -8.31
CA GLN A 130 -8.15 -23.22 -9.55
C GLN A 130 -7.14 -22.07 -9.41
N PHE A 131 -7.12 -21.38 -8.25
CA PHE A 131 -6.19 -20.28 -7.96
C PHE A 131 -5.10 -20.67 -6.97
N ALA A 132 -4.91 -21.97 -6.69
CA ALA A 132 -3.91 -22.46 -5.73
C ALA A 132 -2.49 -21.95 -6.04
N ASP A 133 -2.11 -21.98 -7.33
CA ASP A 133 -0.79 -21.52 -7.79
C ASP A 133 -0.76 -20.06 -8.24
N GLY A 134 -1.85 -19.31 -8.00
CA GLY A 134 -2.00 -17.92 -8.42
C GLY A 134 -3.07 -17.76 -9.50
N LEU A 135 -2.91 -16.75 -10.34
CA LEU A 135 -3.83 -16.48 -11.44
C LEU A 135 -3.43 -17.33 -12.66
N PRO A 136 -4.24 -18.32 -13.10
CA PRO A 136 -3.95 -19.08 -14.31
C PRO A 136 -3.91 -18.19 -15.56
N ALA A 137 -3.23 -18.66 -16.60
CA ALA A 137 -3.22 -17.94 -17.88
C ALA A 137 -4.62 -17.94 -18.50
N GLY A 138 -5.12 -16.77 -18.89
CA GLY A 138 -6.40 -16.62 -19.55
C GLY A 138 -6.92 -15.19 -19.49
N ASN A 139 -8.19 -15.03 -19.83
CA ASN A 139 -8.82 -13.72 -19.90
C ASN A 139 -9.42 -13.33 -18.56
N TYR A 140 -9.17 -12.10 -18.15
CA TYR A 140 -9.68 -11.53 -16.92
C TYR A 140 -10.45 -10.25 -17.19
N THR A 141 -11.51 -10.03 -16.42
CA THR A 141 -12.30 -8.80 -16.45
C THR A 141 -12.28 -8.15 -15.08
N PHE A 142 -11.96 -6.87 -15.04
CA PHE A 142 -12.17 -6.04 -13.85
C PHE A 142 -13.54 -5.39 -13.90
N HIS A 143 -14.30 -5.54 -12.82
CA HIS A 143 -15.51 -4.77 -12.59
C HIS A 143 -15.20 -3.73 -11.51
N ILE A 144 -15.36 -2.45 -11.84
CA ILE A 144 -14.98 -1.34 -10.96
C ILE A 144 -16.19 -0.45 -10.71
N SER A 145 -16.63 -0.40 -9.45
CA SER A 145 -17.60 0.58 -8.97
C SER A 145 -16.88 1.90 -8.69
N TYR A 146 -17.07 2.89 -9.57
CA TYR A 146 -16.30 4.14 -9.57
C TYR A 146 -16.93 5.20 -8.66
N ASN A 147 -16.41 5.33 -7.43
CA ASN A 147 -16.90 6.26 -6.41
C ASN A 147 -15.89 7.37 -6.04
N PHE A 148 -14.65 7.27 -6.52
CA PHE A 148 -13.56 8.20 -6.21
C PHE A 148 -13.17 9.06 -7.44
N PRO A 149 -13.79 10.24 -7.67
CA PRO A 149 -13.53 11.05 -8.84
C PRO A 149 -12.17 11.76 -8.78
N VAL A 150 -11.32 11.52 -9.78
CA VAL A 150 -9.97 12.12 -9.89
C VAL A 150 -9.86 13.22 -10.96
N THR A 151 -10.93 13.43 -11.73
CA THR A 151 -10.96 14.34 -12.89
C THR A 151 -10.72 15.80 -12.50
N LYS A 152 -11.24 16.24 -11.34
CA LYS A 152 -11.11 17.63 -10.85
C LYS A 152 -9.66 18.09 -10.67
N PHE A 153 -8.76 17.17 -10.35
CA PHE A 153 -7.33 17.44 -10.19
C PHE A 153 -6.48 16.77 -11.26
N LYS A 154 -7.08 16.37 -12.39
CA LYS A 154 -6.43 15.71 -13.53
C LYS A 154 -5.61 14.47 -13.13
N GLY A 155 -6.05 13.76 -12.08
CA GLY A 155 -5.41 12.54 -11.60
C GLY A 155 -5.72 11.34 -12.50
N ARG A 156 -4.94 10.27 -12.33
CA ARG A 156 -5.14 8.98 -13.00
C ARG A 156 -5.17 7.86 -11.95
N LYS A 157 -5.98 6.84 -12.20
CA LYS A 157 -6.08 5.63 -11.36
C LYS A 157 -5.70 4.42 -12.19
N HIS A 158 -4.95 3.51 -11.60
CA HIS A 158 -4.51 2.28 -12.23
C HIS A 158 -4.72 1.11 -11.27
N VAL A 159 -5.18 -0.02 -11.80
CA VAL A 159 -5.19 -1.30 -11.09
C VAL A 159 -3.96 -2.07 -11.54
N ILE A 160 -3.17 -2.55 -10.58
CA ILE A 160 -1.92 -3.24 -10.84
C ILE A 160 -1.99 -4.63 -10.20
N LEU A 161 -1.83 -5.67 -11.01
CA LEU A 161 -1.59 -7.03 -10.53
C LEU A 161 -0.09 -7.28 -10.54
N SER A 162 0.44 -7.75 -9.41
CA SER A 162 1.85 -8.08 -9.27
C SER A 162 2.01 -9.25 -8.32
N THR A 163 2.96 -10.12 -8.63
CA THR A 163 3.53 -11.04 -7.65
C THR A 163 4.58 -10.30 -6.82
N MET A 164 4.87 -10.82 -5.64
CA MET A 164 5.96 -10.33 -4.80
C MET A 164 6.97 -11.47 -4.59
N VAL A 165 8.24 -11.09 -4.59
CA VAL A 165 9.34 -11.93 -4.12
C VAL A 165 9.82 -11.41 -2.77
N TRP A 166 10.80 -12.06 -2.16
CA TRP A 166 11.32 -11.65 -0.85
C TRP A 166 11.84 -10.20 -0.83
N SER A 167 12.42 -9.71 -1.93
CA SER A 167 12.89 -8.31 -2.08
C SER A 167 11.78 -7.32 -2.45
N GLY A 168 10.51 -7.75 -2.47
CA GLY A 168 9.35 -6.92 -2.77
C GLY A 168 8.79 -7.13 -4.19
N GLY A 169 8.22 -6.08 -4.76
CA GLY A 169 7.70 -6.10 -6.14
C GLY A 169 8.81 -5.94 -7.18
N SER A 170 8.45 -6.06 -8.46
CA SER A 170 9.40 -5.89 -9.57
C SER A 170 10.03 -4.49 -9.57
N ASN A 171 11.34 -4.42 -9.31
CA ASN A 171 12.16 -3.22 -9.43
C ASN A 171 13.63 -3.60 -9.68
N PRO A 172 14.18 -3.38 -10.90
CA PRO A 172 15.56 -3.74 -11.22
C PRO A 172 16.61 -2.78 -10.65
N PHE A 173 16.20 -1.62 -10.11
CA PHE A 173 17.12 -0.56 -9.67
C PHE A 173 18.22 -1.07 -8.74
N LEU A 174 17.84 -1.85 -7.72
CA LEU A 174 18.78 -2.36 -6.74
C LEU A 174 19.81 -3.29 -7.39
N GLY A 175 19.38 -4.19 -8.29
CA GLY A 175 20.27 -5.09 -9.02
C GLY A 175 21.25 -4.32 -9.91
N ILE A 176 20.76 -3.33 -10.65
CA ILE A 176 21.62 -2.47 -11.48
C ILE A 176 22.63 -1.71 -10.62
N ALA A 177 22.20 -1.12 -9.50
CA ALA A 177 23.07 -0.40 -8.59
C ALA A 177 24.22 -1.28 -8.06
N TYR A 178 23.91 -2.50 -7.64
CA TYR A 178 24.93 -3.46 -7.19
C TYR A 178 25.90 -3.83 -8.31
N VAL A 179 25.42 -4.14 -9.52
CA VAL A 179 26.29 -4.48 -10.66
C VAL A 179 27.23 -3.34 -11.02
N VAL A 180 26.71 -2.10 -11.08
CA VAL A 180 27.53 -0.91 -11.39
C VAL A 180 28.57 -0.66 -10.31
N SER A 181 28.17 -0.69 -9.02
CA SER A 181 29.13 -0.51 -7.91
C SER A 181 30.18 -1.61 -7.85
N GLY A 182 29.78 -2.86 -8.10
CA GLY A 182 30.66 -4.02 -8.06
C GLY A 182 31.70 -3.97 -9.16
N THR A 183 31.28 -3.69 -10.39
CA THR A 183 32.18 -3.54 -11.56
C THR A 183 33.15 -2.39 -11.38
N ALA A 184 32.70 -1.24 -10.88
CA ALA A 184 33.57 -0.10 -10.58
C ALA A 184 34.63 -0.46 -9.50
N ALA A 185 34.23 -1.16 -8.44
CA ALA A 185 35.14 -1.61 -7.39
C ALA A 185 36.16 -2.64 -7.91
N THR A 186 35.74 -3.60 -8.74
CA THR A 186 36.65 -4.60 -9.32
C THR A 186 37.66 -3.94 -10.26
N LEU A 187 37.23 -3.03 -11.13
CA LEU A 187 38.12 -2.26 -12.01
C LEU A 187 39.16 -1.49 -11.21
N THR A 188 38.72 -0.81 -10.15
CA THR A 188 39.62 -0.08 -9.25
C THR A 188 40.63 -1.02 -8.59
N GLY A 189 40.18 -2.20 -8.14
CA GLY A 189 41.04 -3.26 -7.62
C GLY A 189 42.13 -3.68 -8.62
N PHE A 190 41.75 -3.98 -9.87
CA PHE A 190 42.70 -4.33 -10.93
C PHE A 190 43.72 -3.23 -11.20
N VAL A 191 43.30 -1.95 -11.24
CA VAL A 191 44.19 -0.81 -11.43
C VAL A 191 45.21 -0.71 -10.29
N ILE A 192 44.77 -0.83 -9.04
CA ILE A 192 45.65 -0.80 -7.87
C ILE A 192 46.64 -1.98 -7.91
N THR A 193 46.18 -3.19 -8.23
CA THR A 193 47.05 -4.37 -8.36
C THR A 193 48.08 -4.18 -9.47
N ALA A 194 47.68 -3.65 -10.63
CA ALA A 194 48.60 -3.37 -11.73
C ALA A 194 49.67 -2.35 -11.34
N ILE A 195 49.30 -1.27 -10.65
CA ILE A 195 50.24 -0.27 -10.13
C ILE A 195 51.21 -0.93 -9.12
N HIS A 196 50.69 -1.73 -8.18
CA HIS A 196 51.51 -2.42 -7.18
C HIS A 196 52.54 -3.36 -7.83
N LEU A 197 52.13 -4.17 -8.81
CA LEU A 197 53.02 -5.06 -9.54
C LEU A 197 54.10 -4.29 -10.31
N LYS A 198 53.75 -3.14 -10.91
CA LYS A 198 54.70 -2.30 -11.65
C LYS A 198 55.73 -1.65 -10.70
N LEU A 199 55.30 -1.17 -9.53
CA LEU A 199 56.18 -0.60 -8.51
C LEU A 199 57.09 -1.66 -7.85
N ARG A 200 56.57 -2.87 -7.60
CA ARG A 200 57.36 -3.99 -7.07
C ARG A 200 58.49 -4.38 -8.03
N LYS A 201 58.22 -4.51 -9.33
CA LYS A 201 59.26 -4.80 -10.34
C LYS A 201 60.36 -3.73 -10.38
N LYS A 202 60.01 -2.44 -10.24
CA LYS A 202 61.02 -1.36 -10.15
C LYS A 202 61.94 -1.52 -8.93
N LYS A 203 61.43 -1.87 -7.75
CA LYS A 203 62.28 -2.11 -6.56
C LYS A 203 63.27 -3.27 -6.77
N THR A 204 62.84 -4.37 -7.39
CA THR A 204 63.71 -5.53 -7.63
C THR A 204 64.82 -5.23 -8.65
N TYR A 205 64.58 -4.33 -9.61
CA TYR A 205 65.60 -3.92 -10.59
C TYR A 205 66.66 -2.98 -9.98
N PHE A 206 66.29 -2.16 -8.99
CA PHE A 206 67.25 -1.30 -8.28
C PHE A 206 68.07 -2.02 -7.20
N GLN A 207 67.67 -3.24 -6.81
CA GLN A 207 68.38 -4.08 -5.82
C GLN A 207 69.31 -5.13 -6.45
N LYS A 208 69.34 -5.22 -7.79
CA LYS A 208 70.21 -6.11 -8.55
C LYS A 208 71.29 -5.29 -9.25
#